data_AF-A0A2H5Y4P9-F1
#
_entry.id   AF-A0A2H5Y4P9-F1
#
_cell.length_a   1.000
_cell.length_b   1.000
_cell.length_c   1.000
_cell.angle_alpha   90.00
_cell.angle_beta   90.00
_cell.angle_gamma   90.00
#
_symmetry.space_group_name_H-M   'P 1'
#
loop_
_entity.id
_entity.type
_entity.pdbx_description
1 polymer ?
#
loop_
_entity_poly.entity_id
_entity_poly.type
_entity_poly.pdbx_seq_one_letter_code
_entity_poly.pdbx_strand_id
1 'polypeptide(L)'
;MTQPGIRTGTITVDFLTPTHRISAQMVLRGRVLGDVLNDVRTSFVPLEAVFLSRLDEPARILKSFGAAILSKNHITMAIVNVGIEMALKAVSPAYGSRKAYGVFATIPRFEIEGTIEFTGRPDLHALLVTNVERFIPIMNAKAVMSDRPGMSFAGELIFVNRDFIGLLSLSGEVAQG
;
A
#
# COMPACT_ATOMS: atom_id res chain seq x y z
N MET A 1 0.18 14.64 -32.11
CA MET A 1 0.79 15.02 -30.83
C MET A 1 -0.32 15.05 -29.79
N THR A 2 -0.60 13.91 -29.16
CA THR A 2 -1.74 13.72 -28.26
C THR A 2 -1.34 14.13 -26.85
N GLN A 3 -2.00 15.15 -26.29
CA GLN A 3 -1.87 15.52 -24.87
C GLN A 3 -2.22 14.30 -24.01
N PRO A 4 -1.39 13.92 -23.01
CA PRO A 4 -1.78 12.87 -22.07
C PRO A 4 -2.93 13.43 -21.21
N GLY A 5 -4.11 12.83 -21.37
CA GLY A 5 -5.31 13.18 -20.61
C GLY A 5 -5.01 13.14 -19.11
N ILE A 6 -5.43 14.19 -18.40
CA ILE A 6 -5.37 14.26 -16.94
C ILE A 6 -6.14 13.06 -16.41
N ARG A 7 -5.44 12.08 -15.81
CA ARG A 7 -6.06 10.93 -15.15
C ARG A 7 -6.76 11.42 -13.88
N THR A 8 -7.99 11.93 -14.00
CA THR A 8 -8.93 12.01 -12.87
C THR A 8 -9.46 10.60 -12.59
N GLY A 9 -8.60 9.76 -12.03
CA GLY A 9 -8.96 8.42 -11.58
C GLY A 9 -9.47 8.44 -10.15
N THR A 10 -10.61 7.79 -9.92
CA THR A 10 -11.07 7.38 -8.59
C THR A 10 -10.58 5.97 -8.34
N ILE A 11 -9.93 5.73 -7.21
CA ILE A 11 -9.44 4.41 -6.79
C ILE A 11 -10.15 3.98 -5.51
N THR A 12 -10.49 2.69 -5.42
CA THR A 12 -10.99 2.08 -4.17
C THR A 12 -9.82 1.48 -3.41
N VAL A 13 -9.71 1.81 -2.13
CA VAL A 13 -8.60 1.39 -1.27
C VAL A 13 -9.15 0.94 0.08
N ASP A 14 -8.59 -0.16 0.60
CA ASP A 14 -8.78 -0.60 1.97
C ASP A 14 -7.62 -0.09 2.83
N PHE A 15 -7.88 0.90 3.68
CA PHE A 15 -6.92 1.38 4.67
C PHE A 15 -7.06 0.59 5.96
N LEU A 16 -5.95 0.00 6.43
CA LEU A 16 -5.89 -0.58 7.76
C LEU A 16 -5.21 0.40 8.71
N THR A 17 -5.79 0.49 9.89
CA THR A 17 -5.22 1.13 11.09
C THR A 17 -4.97 0.02 12.13
N PRO A 18 -4.36 0.31 13.29
CA PRO A 18 -4.14 -0.72 14.30
C PRO A 18 -5.43 -1.46 14.75
N THR A 19 -6.60 -0.82 14.63
CA THR A 19 -7.87 -1.30 15.18
C THR A 19 -9.02 -1.40 14.19
N HIS A 20 -8.93 -0.73 13.04
CA HIS A 20 -10.03 -0.63 12.08
C HIS A 20 -9.58 -0.85 10.64
N ARG A 21 -10.50 -1.36 9.83
CA ARG A 21 -10.47 -1.31 8.37
C ARG A 21 -11.38 -0.17 7.88
N ILE A 22 -10.88 0.58 6.92
CA ILE A 22 -11.59 1.70 6.29
C ILE A 22 -11.57 1.45 4.78
N SER A 23 -12.68 0.98 4.23
CA SER A 23 -12.87 0.84 2.78
C SER A 23 -13.39 2.16 2.23
N ALA A 24 -12.69 2.76 1.26
CA ALA A 24 -13.07 4.06 0.74
C ALA A 24 -12.65 4.27 -0.72
N GLN A 25 -13.27 5.26 -1.35
CA GLN A 25 -12.83 5.80 -2.64
C GLN A 25 -11.95 7.05 -2.44
N MET A 26 -11.00 7.24 -3.36
CA MET A 26 -10.12 8.40 -3.40
C MET A 26 -9.98 8.96 -4.80
N VAL A 27 -10.15 10.27 -4.94
CA VAL A 27 -9.87 10.99 -6.18
C VAL A 27 -8.40 11.39 -6.23
N LEU A 28 -7.64 10.86 -7.19
CA LEU A 28 -6.17 11.01 -7.21
C LEU A 28 -5.67 12.26 -7.94
N ARG A 29 -6.54 13.00 -8.63
CA ARG A 29 -6.25 14.31 -9.28
C ARG A 29 -4.95 14.31 -10.10
N GLY A 30 -4.76 13.31 -10.97
CA GLY A 30 -3.59 13.20 -11.84
C GLY A 30 -2.32 12.65 -11.18
N ARG A 31 -2.37 12.24 -9.91
CA ARG A 31 -1.30 11.52 -9.22
C ARG A 31 -1.62 10.04 -9.10
N VAL A 32 -0.63 9.22 -8.73
CA VAL A 32 -0.90 7.83 -8.30
C VAL A 32 -1.07 7.78 -6.78
N LEU A 33 -1.72 6.73 -6.26
CA LEU A 33 -1.92 6.58 -4.80
C LEU A 33 -0.62 6.68 -4.01
N GLY A 34 0.45 6.03 -4.47
CA GLY A 34 1.77 6.07 -3.83
C GLY A 34 2.30 7.49 -3.63
N ASP A 35 2.14 8.38 -4.63
CA ASP A 35 2.52 9.80 -4.51
C ASP A 35 1.68 10.51 -3.45
N VAL A 36 0.38 10.22 -3.37
CA VAL A 36 -0.52 10.86 -2.40
C VAL A 36 -0.17 10.44 -0.98
N LEU A 37 0.10 9.15 -0.77
CA LEU A 37 0.51 8.60 0.52
C LEU A 37 1.87 9.14 0.96
N ASN A 38 2.85 9.20 0.03
CA ASN A 38 4.21 9.66 0.30
C ASN A 38 4.40 11.19 0.22
N ASP A 39 3.38 11.99 -0.11
CA ASP A 39 3.50 13.46 -0.14
C ASP A 39 3.72 14.03 1.28
N VAL A 40 4.96 14.37 1.61
CA VAL A 40 5.35 14.90 2.93
C VAL A 40 4.69 16.25 3.27
N ARG A 41 4.11 16.95 2.29
CA ARG A 41 3.47 18.26 2.51
C ARG A 41 2.06 18.13 3.09
N THR A 42 1.48 16.93 3.10
CA THR A 42 0.18 16.66 3.70
C THR A 42 0.30 15.56 4.74
N SER A 43 -0.46 15.65 5.83
CA SER A 43 -0.53 14.60 6.86
C SER A 43 -1.84 13.80 6.81
N PHE A 44 -2.76 14.19 5.92
CA PHE A 44 -4.11 13.66 5.84
C PHE A 44 -4.51 13.40 4.38
N VAL A 45 -5.41 12.44 4.18
CA VAL A 45 -6.01 12.12 2.88
C VAL A 45 -7.53 12.24 2.93
N PRO A 46 -8.18 12.95 1.98
CA PRO A 46 -9.62 12.98 1.87
C PRO A 46 -10.12 11.66 1.26
N LEU A 47 -11.24 11.18 1.78
CA LEU A 47 -11.90 9.94 1.39
C LEU A 47 -13.37 10.19 1.05
N GLU A 48 -13.91 9.44 0.10
CA GLU A 48 -15.31 9.43 -0.30
C GLU A 48 -15.89 8.01 -0.18
N ALA A 49 -17.22 7.89 -0.06
CA ALA A 49 -17.91 6.59 0.03
C ALA A 49 -17.25 5.62 1.04
N VAL A 50 -17.19 6.05 2.31
CA VAL A 50 -16.36 5.43 3.34
C VAL A 50 -17.16 4.43 4.14
N PHE A 51 -16.61 3.23 4.34
CA PHE A 51 -17.14 2.18 5.20
C PHE A 51 -16.11 1.82 6.27
N LEU A 52 -16.48 1.96 7.54
CA LEU A 52 -15.65 1.64 8.68
C LEU A 52 -16.08 0.30 9.27
N SER A 53 -15.13 -0.61 9.46
CA SER A 53 -15.31 -1.85 10.23
C SER A 53 -14.18 -2.01 11.25
N ARG A 54 -14.44 -2.79 12.29
CA ARG A 54 -13.36 -3.20 13.20
C ARG A 54 -12.47 -4.20 12.48
N LEU A 55 -11.19 -4.18 12.81
CA LEU A 55 -10.22 -5.05 12.13
C LEU A 55 -10.44 -6.53 12.43
N ASP A 56 -10.99 -6.86 13.59
CA ASP A 56 -11.35 -8.22 14.01
C ASP A 56 -12.70 -8.72 13.49
N GLU A 57 -13.57 -7.81 13.04
CA GLU A 57 -14.86 -8.09 12.42
C GLU A 57 -14.97 -7.38 11.05
N PRO A 58 -14.05 -7.61 10.08
CA PRO A 58 -13.91 -6.75 8.91
C PRO A 58 -15.11 -6.80 7.94
N ALA A 59 -15.94 -7.86 8.02
CA ALA A 59 -17.15 -8.03 7.24
C ALA A 59 -18.35 -7.25 7.80
N ARG A 60 -18.27 -6.76 9.04
CA ARG A 60 -19.35 -6.02 9.70
C ARG A 60 -19.08 -4.52 9.60
N ILE A 61 -19.87 -3.83 8.78
CA ILE A 61 -19.81 -2.37 8.69
C ILE A 61 -20.36 -1.78 9.99
N LEU A 62 -19.49 -1.06 10.71
CA LEU A 62 -19.85 -0.32 11.91
C LEU A 62 -20.53 1.00 11.57
N LYS A 63 -20.01 1.70 10.55
CA LYS A 63 -20.54 3.00 10.11
C LYS A 63 -20.16 3.30 8.66
N SER A 64 -20.99 4.09 7.99
CA SER A 64 -20.73 4.62 6.64
C SER A 64 -20.76 6.13 6.63
N PHE A 65 -19.96 6.75 5.75
CA PHE A 65 -19.86 8.20 5.60
C PHE A 65 -19.78 8.58 4.12
N GLY A 66 -20.40 9.70 3.75
CA GLY A 66 -20.24 10.25 2.39
C GLY A 66 -18.82 10.77 2.13
N ALA A 67 -18.23 11.40 3.14
CA ALA A 67 -16.86 11.91 3.12
C ALA A 67 -16.18 11.73 4.49
N ALA A 68 -14.87 11.52 4.49
CA ALA A 68 -14.04 11.51 5.68
C ALA A 68 -12.62 12.02 5.38
N ILE A 69 -11.84 12.23 6.43
CA ILE A 69 -10.41 12.54 6.32
C ILE A 69 -9.63 11.55 7.19
N LEU A 70 -8.58 10.95 6.63
CA LEU A 70 -7.77 9.94 7.31
C LEU A 70 -6.35 10.45 7.52
N SER A 71 -5.84 10.33 8.75
CA SER A 71 -4.46 10.67 9.08
C SER A 71 -3.50 9.61 8.53
N LYS A 72 -2.52 10.04 7.73
CA LYS A 72 -1.49 9.15 7.17
C LYS A 72 -0.62 8.51 8.26
N ASN A 73 -0.49 9.16 9.41
CA ASN A 73 0.28 8.63 10.55
C ASN A 73 -0.35 7.39 11.19
N HIS A 74 -1.64 7.14 10.97
CA HIS A 74 -2.38 6.04 11.57
C HIS A 74 -2.68 4.91 10.58
N ILE A 75 -2.27 5.07 9.32
CA ILE A 75 -2.39 4.02 8.31
C ILE A 75 -1.22 3.05 8.53
N THR A 76 -1.51 1.80 8.84
CA THR A 76 -0.52 0.73 8.89
C THR A 76 -0.32 0.13 7.51
N MET A 77 -1.41 -0.06 6.76
CA MET A 77 -1.39 -0.57 5.39
C MET A 77 -2.47 0.09 4.54
N ALA A 78 -2.23 0.22 3.23
CA ALA A 78 -3.25 0.56 2.24
C ALA A 78 -3.26 -0.51 1.14
N ILE A 79 -4.39 -1.17 0.96
CA ILE A 79 -4.55 -2.34 0.11
C ILE A 79 -5.32 -1.95 -1.15
N VAL A 80 -4.74 -2.28 -2.30
CA VAL A 80 -5.32 -2.06 -3.62
C VAL A 80 -5.57 -3.43 -4.24
N ASN A 81 -6.86 -3.73 -4.46
CA ASN A 81 -7.30 -4.99 -5.07
C ASN A 81 -7.45 -4.91 -6.58
N VAL A 82 -7.67 -3.71 -7.12
CA VAL A 82 -7.87 -3.44 -8.55
C VAL A 82 -7.32 -2.05 -8.85
N GLY A 83 -6.69 -1.89 -10.02
CA GLY A 83 -6.25 -0.59 -10.53
C GLY A 83 -4.84 -0.21 -10.08
N ILE A 84 -3.90 -1.17 -10.11
CA ILE A 84 -2.48 -0.94 -9.79
C ILE A 84 -1.90 0.23 -10.57
N GLU A 85 -2.31 0.44 -11.82
CA GLU A 85 -1.85 1.53 -12.69
C GLU A 85 -2.26 2.93 -12.17
N MET A 86 -3.29 3.01 -11.34
CA MET A 86 -3.66 4.21 -10.59
C MET A 86 -2.95 4.29 -9.24
N ALA A 87 -2.45 3.17 -8.73
CA ALA A 87 -1.82 3.10 -7.42
C ALA A 87 -0.31 3.36 -7.46
N LEU A 88 0.38 2.85 -8.48
CA LEU A 88 1.83 2.91 -8.63
C LEU A 88 2.20 3.47 -10.01
N LYS A 89 3.23 4.31 -10.06
CA LYS A 89 3.76 4.80 -11.33
C LYS A 89 4.44 3.65 -12.07
N ALA A 90 4.08 3.47 -13.34
CA ALA A 90 4.88 2.67 -14.25
C ALA A 90 6.28 3.28 -14.33
N VAL A 91 7.30 2.47 -14.09
CA VAL A 91 8.69 2.91 -14.26
C VAL A 91 9.12 2.63 -15.69
N SER A 92 9.77 3.62 -16.30
CA SER A 92 10.18 3.54 -17.70
C SER A 92 11.19 2.39 -17.89
N PRO A 93 11.03 1.56 -18.94
CA PRO A 93 11.98 0.50 -19.28
C PRO A 93 13.42 0.98 -19.51
N ALA A 94 13.60 2.29 -19.75
CA ALA A 94 14.91 2.91 -19.96
C ALA A 94 15.81 2.90 -18.70
N TYR A 95 15.27 2.61 -17.52
CA TYR A 95 16.02 2.64 -16.25
C TYR A 95 16.65 1.29 -15.84
N GLY A 96 16.81 0.35 -16.78
CA GLY A 96 17.46 -0.94 -16.56
C GLY A 96 16.50 -2.09 -16.22
N SER A 97 17.04 -3.30 -16.11
CA SER A 97 16.23 -4.49 -15.78
C SER A 97 15.79 -4.45 -14.32
N ARG A 98 14.49 -4.62 -14.10
CA ARG A 98 13.90 -4.79 -12.78
C ARG A 98 14.04 -6.24 -12.34
N LYS A 99 14.39 -6.42 -11.08
CA LYS A 99 14.41 -7.73 -10.43
C LYS A 99 13.40 -7.72 -9.30
N ALA A 100 12.54 -8.73 -9.28
CA ALA A 100 11.60 -8.96 -8.20
C ALA A 100 12.28 -9.81 -7.12
N TYR A 101 12.14 -9.40 -5.87
CA TYR A 101 12.63 -10.14 -4.71
C TYR A 101 11.44 -10.48 -3.83
N GLY A 102 11.42 -11.69 -3.27
CA GLY A 102 10.44 -12.03 -2.26
C GLY A 102 10.70 -11.20 -1.01
N VAL A 103 9.64 -10.75 -0.35
CA VAL A 103 9.73 -9.97 0.87
C VAL A 103 8.89 -10.60 1.96
N PHE A 104 9.41 -10.53 3.19
CA PHE A 104 8.65 -10.79 4.40
C PHE A 104 8.79 -9.58 5.32
N ALA A 105 7.68 -9.08 5.85
CA ALA A 105 7.66 -7.98 6.81
C ALA A 105 6.72 -8.26 7.97
N THR A 106 7.07 -7.77 9.16
CA THR A 106 6.14 -7.78 10.30
C THR A 106 5.76 -6.35 10.65
N ILE A 107 4.47 -6.13 10.90
CA ILE A 107 3.95 -4.93 11.55
C ILE A 107 3.10 -5.36 12.75
N PRO A 108 2.68 -4.45 13.66
CA PRO A 108 1.76 -4.82 14.72
C PRO A 108 0.54 -5.59 14.18
N ARG A 109 0.36 -6.81 14.70
CA ARG A 109 -0.70 -7.77 14.37
C ARG A 109 -0.63 -8.45 13.01
N PHE A 110 0.34 -8.14 12.14
CA PHE A 110 0.41 -8.78 10.82
C PHE A 110 1.81 -9.27 10.45
N GLU A 111 1.80 -10.43 9.78
CA GLU A 111 2.88 -10.95 8.97
C GLU A 111 2.53 -10.74 7.51
N ILE A 112 3.44 -10.16 6.74
CA ILE A 112 3.20 -9.72 5.37
C ILE A 112 4.21 -10.41 4.45
N GLU A 113 3.70 -11.05 3.41
CA GLU A 113 4.49 -11.66 2.34
C GLU A 113 4.12 -11.07 0.99
N GLY A 114 5.06 -11.03 0.05
CA GLY A 114 4.84 -10.59 -1.32
C GLY A 114 6.14 -10.41 -2.08
N THR A 115 6.15 -9.52 -3.06
CA THR A 115 7.37 -9.16 -3.81
C THR A 115 7.62 -7.65 -3.87
N ILE A 116 8.89 -7.26 -3.88
CA ILE A 116 9.32 -5.87 -4.13
C ILE A 116 10.22 -5.86 -5.36
N GLU A 117 10.06 -4.85 -6.20
CA GLU A 117 10.91 -4.64 -7.36
C GLU A 117 12.04 -3.66 -7.04
N PHE A 118 13.27 -4.06 -7.35
CA PHE A 118 14.45 -3.20 -7.26
C PHE A 118 15.04 -2.94 -8.64
N THR A 119 15.54 -1.72 -8.83
CA THR A 119 16.47 -1.40 -9.91
C THR A 119 17.89 -1.59 -9.39
N GLY A 120 18.62 -2.57 -9.93
CA GLY A 120 19.97 -2.90 -9.47
C GLY A 120 19.99 -3.80 -8.23
N ARG A 121 21.01 -3.64 -7.38
CA ARG A 121 21.19 -4.48 -6.18
C ARG A 121 20.21 -4.04 -5.08
N PRO A 122 19.49 -4.97 -4.44
CA PRO A 122 18.61 -4.62 -3.33
C PRO A 122 19.42 -4.09 -2.14
N ASP A 123 18.91 -3.01 -1.54
CA ASP A 123 19.47 -2.39 -0.35
C ASP A 123 18.35 -2.15 0.68
N LEU A 124 18.30 -3.03 1.69
CA LEU A 124 17.35 -2.95 2.80
C LEU A 124 17.56 -1.73 3.67
N HIS A 125 18.82 -1.32 3.86
CA HIS A 125 19.15 -0.12 4.63
C HIS A 125 18.62 1.11 3.89
N ALA A 126 18.82 1.16 2.58
CA ALA A 126 18.25 2.23 1.78
C ALA A 126 16.72 2.26 1.90
N LEU A 127 16.06 1.11 1.77
CA LEU A 127 14.60 1.00 1.80
C LEU A 127 13.98 1.47 3.13
N LEU A 128 14.54 1.07 4.27
CA LEU A 128 13.96 1.39 5.58
C LEU A 128 14.50 2.68 6.20
N VAL A 129 15.80 2.96 6.05
CA VAL A 129 16.49 3.99 6.82
C VAL A 129 16.65 5.28 6.02
N THR A 130 17.18 5.19 4.80
CA THR A 130 17.53 6.41 4.03
C THR A 130 16.47 6.83 3.02
N ASN A 131 15.52 5.96 2.68
CA ASN A 131 14.44 6.32 1.76
C ASN A 131 13.57 7.42 2.38
N VAL A 132 13.05 8.30 1.54
CA VAL A 132 12.08 9.32 1.94
C VAL A 132 10.65 8.80 1.89
N GLU A 133 10.40 7.73 1.13
CA GLU A 133 9.08 7.11 1.04
C GLU A 133 8.73 6.39 2.33
N ARG A 134 7.57 6.76 2.88
CA ARG A 134 7.02 6.18 4.10
C ARG A 134 6.21 4.93 3.84
N PHE A 135 5.50 4.91 2.71
CA PHE A 135 4.66 3.81 2.27
C PHE A 135 5.39 3.02 1.19
N ILE A 136 5.82 1.82 1.54
CA ILE A 136 6.58 0.92 0.68
C ILE A 136 5.60 0.01 -0.08
N PRO A 137 5.64 -0.02 -1.41
CA PRO A 137 4.79 -0.90 -2.20
C PRO A 137 5.29 -2.36 -2.12
N ILE A 138 4.39 -3.29 -1.80
CA ILE A 138 4.61 -4.74 -1.89
C ILE A 138 3.57 -5.32 -2.85
N MET A 139 4.04 -5.95 -3.93
CA MET A 139 3.22 -6.56 -4.97
C MET A 139 2.76 -7.96 -4.58
N ASN A 140 1.61 -8.39 -5.11
CA ASN A 140 1.01 -9.71 -4.88
C ASN A 140 1.00 -10.09 -3.39
N ALA A 141 0.64 -9.12 -2.56
CA ALA A 141 0.92 -9.16 -1.15
C ALA A 141 -0.23 -9.79 -0.38
N LYS A 142 0.14 -10.54 0.66
CA LYS A 142 -0.79 -11.13 1.63
C LYS A 142 -0.34 -10.75 3.04
N ALA A 143 -1.23 -10.12 3.79
CA ALA A 143 -1.07 -9.82 5.21
C ALA A 143 -1.94 -10.76 6.04
N VAL A 144 -1.32 -11.59 6.87
CA VAL A 144 -2.00 -12.55 7.76
C VAL A 144 -1.98 -11.99 9.18
N MET A 145 -3.11 -12.08 9.88
CA MET A 145 -3.16 -11.66 11.29
C MET A 145 -2.44 -12.65 12.20
N SER A 146 -1.44 -12.19 12.94
CA SER A 146 -0.63 -13.05 13.82
C SER A 146 -1.45 -13.69 14.95
N ASP A 147 -2.48 -13.00 15.47
CA ASP A 147 -3.37 -13.51 16.53
C ASP A 147 -4.52 -14.37 15.99
N ARG A 148 -4.76 -14.34 14.67
CA ARG A 148 -5.81 -15.11 13.98
C ARG A 148 -5.35 -15.49 12.57
N PRO A 149 -4.51 -16.54 12.41
CA PRO A 149 -3.94 -16.90 11.11
C PRO A 149 -4.97 -17.24 10.01
N GLY A 150 -6.22 -17.58 10.39
CA GLY A 150 -7.33 -17.76 9.46
C GLY A 150 -7.90 -16.46 8.86
N MET A 151 -7.48 -15.29 9.37
CA MET A 151 -7.87 -13.97 8.87
C MET A 151 -6.69 -13.35 8.13
N SER A 152 -6.90 -13.06 6.84
CA SER A 152 -5.89 -12.44 6.00
C SER A 152 -6.50 -11.39 5.07
N PHE A 153 -5.68 -10.42 4.70
CA PHE A 153 -5.98 -9.45 3.67
C PHE A 153 -4.98 -9.65 2.54
N ALA A 154 -5.48 -9.74 1.32
CA ALA A 154 -4.65 -9.86 0.13
C ALA A 154 -5.03 -8.76 -0.85
N GLY A 155 -4.07 -8.32 -1.65
CA GLY A 155 -4.30 -7.38 -2.74
C GLY A 155 -3.20 -7.50 -3.80
N GLU A 156 -3.48 -7.00 -4.99
CA GLU A 156 -2.47 -6.95 -6.05
C GLU A 156 -1.29 -6.06 -5.65
N LEU A 157 -1.56 -5.05 -4.81
CA LEU A 157 -0.57 -4.17 -4.21
C LEU A 157 -0.99 -3.80 -2.78
N ILE A 158 -0.07 -3.94 -1.83
CA ILE A 158 -0.20 -3.41 -0.47
C ILE A 158 0.90 -2.38 -0.25
N PHE A 159 0.52 -1.15 0.07
CA PHE A 159 1.44 -0.17 0.63
C PHE A 159 1.57 -0.39 2.14
N VAL A 160 2.77 -0.70 2.62
CA VAL A 160 3.07 -0.87 4.04
C VAL A 160 3.74 0.39 4.57
N ASN A 161 3.24 0.93 5.68
CA ASN A 161 3.88 2.06 6.35
C ASN A 161 5.12 1.60 7.10
N ARG A 162 6.29 2.08 6.69
CA ARG A 162 7.59 1.68 7.24
C ARG A 162 7.74 1.96 8.73
N ASP A 163 7.03 2.96 9.25
CA ASP A 163 7.13 3.35 10.67
C ASP A 163 6.55 2.26 11.59
N PHE A 164 5.75 1.35 11.04
CA PHE A 164 5.18 0.21 11.75
C PHE A 164 5.97 -1.09 11.51
N ILE A 165 6.99 -1.09 10.64
CA ILE A 165 7.76 -2.29 10.34
C ILE A 165 8.68 -2.62 11.52
N GLY A 166 8.48 -3.80 12.11
CA GLY A 166 9.36 -4.37 13.14
C GLY A 166 10.51 -5.20 12.57
N LEU A 167 10.25 -5.94 11.48
CA LEU A 167 11.22 -6.76 10.75
C LEU A 167 10.93 -6.65 9.26
N LEU A 168 11.97 -6.54 8.45
CA LEU A 168 11.90 -6.65 6.99
C LEU A 168 13.01 -7.59 6.51
N SER A 169 12.65 -8.52 5.64
CA SER A 169 13.56 -9.46 5.02
C SER A 169 13.35 -9.46 3.51
N LEU A 170 14.43 -9.67 2.76
CA LEU A 170 14.37 -10.03 1.35
C LEU A 170 14.85 -11.48 1.20
N SER A 171 14.09 -12.27 0.47
CA SER A 171 14.52 -13.56 -0.03
C SER A 171 15.12 -13.41 -1.43
N GLY A 172 15.47 -14.53 -2.07
CA GLY A 172 16.10 -14.53 -3.40
C GLY A 172 15.25 -13.84 -4.48
N GLU A 173 15.89 -13.64 -5.64
CA GLU A 173 15.21 -13.18 -6.85
C GLU A 173 14.11 -14.17 -7.23
N VAL A 174 12.91 -13.65 -7.52
CA VAL A 174 11.75 -14.43 -7.93
C VAL A 174 11.59 -14.26 -9.43
N ALA A 175 11.34 -15.36 -10.16
CA ALA A 175 11.05 -15.29 -11.57
C ALA A 175 9.77 -14.46 -11.79
N GLN A 176 9.83 -13.46 -12.67
CA GLN A 176 8.62 -12.78 -13.15
C GLN A 176 7.90 -13.76 -14.08
N GLY A 177 6.73 -14.24 -13.65
CA GLY A 177 5.85 -15.11 -14.45
C GLY A 177 5.21 -14.38 -15.62
#